data_AF-A0A7L3C1X7-F1
#
_entry.id   AF-A0A7L3C1X7-F1
#
_cell.length_a   1.000
_cell.length_b   1.000
_cell.length_c   1.000
_cell.angle_alpha   90.00
_cell.angle_beta   90.00
_cell.angle_gamma   90.00
#
_symmetry.space_group_name_H-M   'P 1'
#
loop_
_entity.id
_entity.type
_entity.pdbx_description
1 polymer ?
#
loop_
_entity_poly.entity_id
_entity_poly.type
_entity_poly.pdbx_seq_one_letter_code
_entity_poly.pdbx_strand_id
1 'polypeptide(L)'
;VIVLEAKDRIGGRVWDDKTFKGVTVGRGAQIVNGCVNNPMALMCEQVSARSWDHNEFFAQFAGDHTLLTVGYSTVIDKLAEGLDIRLNFPVQSIDYSGEEVQVTTADGTVWTTQKVLVTIPLALLQKNAIQFNPPLSEKKIKAINSLGAGVIEKIALQFPYRFWDSKIQGADFFGHVPPNSSQRGLFSVFYDMDPEGKQSILMSVVTGDAVTTIKNLDDKQVLQQCMTVLRELFKEQEVPDPVKFFVTRWSKDPWLQMAYSFVKTGGSGEAYDIIAEDIQGKIFFAGEATNRHFPQTVTGAYLSGVREASKIAAF
;
A
#
# COMPACT_ATOMS: atom_id res chain seq x y z
N VAL A 1 -19.09 -3.31 16.98
CA VAL A 1 -17.66 -3.44 16.64
C VAL A 1 -17.02 -2.09 16.89
N ILE A 2 -15.89 -2.04 17.60
CA ILE A 2 -15.09 -0.83 17.80
C ILE A 2 -13.79 -1.01 17.02
N VAL A 3 -13.37 0.02 16.29
CA VAL A 3 -12.08 0.02 15.56
C VAL A 3 -11.12 0.96 16.28
N LEU A 4 -9.96 0.44 16.67
CA LEU A 4 -8.86 1.23 17.20
C LEU A 4 -7.87 1.51 16.07
N GLU A 5 -7.75 2.78 15.68
CA GLU A 5 -6.88 3.24 14.60
C GLU A 5 -5.74 4.06 15.20
N ALA A 6 -4.51 3.65 14.88
CA ALA A 6 -3.31 4.29 15.40
C ALA A 6 -3.12 5.70 14.82
N LYS A 7 -3.61 5.92 13.60
CA LYS A 7 -3.51 7.21 12.90
C LYS A 7 -4.59 8.18 13.35
N ASP A 8 -4.38 9.44 13.01
CA ASP A 8 -5.33 10.54 13.12
C ASP A 8 -6.39 10.52 11.99
N ARG A 9 -6.41 9.47 11.16
CA ARG A 9 -7.33 9.30 10.03
C ARG A 9 -7.61 7.83 9.76
N ILE A 10 -8.75 7.57 9.12
CA ILE A 10 -9.13 6.23 8.62
C ILE A 10 -8.40 5.85 7.33
N GLY A 11 -8.55 4.58 6.94
CA GLY A 11 -8.15 4.05 5.62
C GLY A 11 -6.80 3.38 5.55
N GLY A 12 -6.03 3.36 6.64
CA GLY A 12 -4.70 2.75 6.67
C GLY A 12 -3.78 3.27 5.54
N ARG A 13 -3.45 2.41 4.58
CA ARG A 13 -2.65 2.76 3.39
C ARG A 13 -3.42 3.53 2.32
N VAL A 14 -4.74 3.44 2.30
CA VAL A 14 -5.59 4.24 1.39
C VAL A 14 -5.61 5.67 1.88
N TRP A 15 -5.28 6.59 0.98
CA TRP A 15 -5.36 8.03 1.20
C TRP A 15 -5.32 8.75 -0.13
N ASP A 16 -6.15 9.76 -0.33
CA ASP A 16 -6.10 10.58 -1.53
C ASP A 16 -5.83 12.04 -1.19
N ASP A 17 -5.17 12.73 -2.12
CA ASP A 17 -5.05 14.16 -2.14
C ASP A 17 -6.05 14.73 -3.16
N LYS A 18 -7.07 15.43 -2.65
CA LYS A 18 -8.12 16.08 -3.45
C LYS A 18 -7.81 17.55 -3.76
N THR A 19 -6.63 18.03 -3.40
CA THR A 19 -6.26 19.45 -3.48
C THR A 19 -5.67 19.85 -4.84
N PHE A 20 -5.68 18.95 -5.83
CA PHE A 20 -5.17 19.14 -7.20
C PHE A 20 -6.27 19.58 -8.18
N LYS A 21 -6.77 20.82 -8.07
CA LYS A 21 -7.77 21.43 -8.99
C LYS A 21 -8.89 20.48 -9.47
N GLY A 22 -9.47 19.70 -8.54
CA GLY A 22 -10.59 18.79 -8.86
C GLY A 22 -10.20 17.38 -9.32
N VAL A 23 -8.92 17.09 -9.49
CA VAL A 23 -8.40 15.74 -9.72
C VAL A 23 -7.98 15.12 -8.40
N THR A 24 -8.41 13.89 -8.17
CA THR A 24 -8.05 13.13 -6.98
C THR A 24 -6.83 12.28 -7.27
N VAL A 25 -5.73 12.54 -6.57
CA VAL A 25 -4.50 11.76 -6.74
C VAL A 25 -4.31 10.86 -5.52
N GLY A 26 -4.16 9.56 -5.75
CA GLY A 26 -3.89 8.60 -4.68
C GLY A 26 -2.53 8.85 -4.03
N ARG A 27 -2.53 9.61 -2.94
CA ARG A 27 -1.35 9.83 -2.09
C ARG A 27 -0.93 8.58 -1.36
N GLY A 28 -1.88 7.66 -1.17
CA GLY A 28 -1.82 6.36 -0.53
C GLY A 28 -1.08 5.26 -1.33
N ALA A 29 -0.73 4.15 -0.67
CA ALA A 29 -0.06 3.01 -1.32
C ALA A 29 -1.04 2.13 -2.13
N GLN A 30 -2.28 2.60 -2.33
CA GLN A 30 -3.20 2.00 -3.28
C GLN A 30 -2.69 2.20 -4.70
N ILE A 31 -2.55 1.11 -5.43
CA ILE A 31 -2.49 1.10 -6.89
C ILE A 31 -3.43 -0.04 -7.32
N VAL A 32 -4.38 0.28 -8.19
CA VAL A 32 -5.24 -0.71 -8.86
C VAL A 32 -4.56 -1.09 -10.16
N ASN A 33 -3.41 -1.73 -10.04
CA ASN A 33 -2.88 -2.48 -11.15
C ASN A 33 -3.07 -3.92 -10.72
N GLY A 34 -3.75 -4.71 -11.55
CA GLY A 34 -3.65 -6.15 -11.46
C GLY A 34 -2.20 -6.61 -11.55
N CYS A 35 -1.98 -7.90 -11.39
CA CYS A 35 -0.68 -8.57 -11.27
C CYS A 35 0.28 -8.22 -12.43
N VAL A 36 -0.26 -7.79 -13.57
CA VAL A 36 0.46 -7.38 -14.77
C VAL A 36 0.94 -5.92 -14.66
N ASN A 37 2.25 -5.70 -14.81
CA ASN A 37 2.96 -4.41 -14.71
C ASN A 37 3.23 -3.88 -13.29
N ASN A 38 3.47 -4.76 -12.32
CA ASN A 38 4.09 -4.36 -11.04
C ASN A 38 5.58 -4.03 -11.27
N PRO A 39 6.11 -2.90 -10.80
CA PRO A 39 7.53 -2.59 -10.93
C PRO A 39 8.41 -3.51 -10.04
N MET A 40 8.75 -4.66 -10.59
CA MET A 40 9.46 -5.79 -9.96
C MET A 40 10.96 -5.58 -9.68
N ALA A 41 11.49 -4.35 -9.71
CA ALA A 41 12.95 -4.13 -9.73
C ALA A 41 13.69 -4.61 -8.46
N LEU A 42 13.13 -4.40 -7.25
CA LEU A 42 13.67 -4.97 -5.99
C LEU A 42 13.20 -6.43 -5.78
N MET A 43 12.06 -6.79 -6.38
CA MET A 43 11.52 -8.14 -6.27
C MET A 43 12.43 -9.13 -7.00
N CYS A 44 13.01 -8.81 -8.15
CA CYS A 44 13.84 -9.76 -8.90
C CYS A 44 14.97 -10.45 -8.07
N GLU A 45 15.55 -9.79 -7.06
CA GLU A 45 16.59 -10.41 -6.20
C GLU A 45 16.03 -11.09 -4.95
N GLN A 46 14.93 -10.57 -4.41
CA GLN A 46 14.38 -11.00 -3.12
C GLN A 46 13.13 -11.88 -3.25
N VAL A 47 12.54 -11.98 -4.44
CA VAL A 47 11.28 -12.69 -4.69
C VAL A 47 11.55 -14.16 -4.96
N SER A 48 10.63 -15.00 -4.51
CA SER A 48 10.70 -16.43 -4.81
C SER A 48 10.57 -16.66 -6.32
N ALA A 49 11.64 -17.07 -6.99
CA ALA A 49 11.59 -17.47 -8.39
C ALA A 49 10.52 -18.56 -8.67
N ARG A 50 10.15 -19.35 -7.65
CA ARG A 50 9.14 -20.42 -7.74
C ARG A 50 7.71 -19.94 -7.43
N SER A 51 7.54 -18.86 -6.69
CA SER A 51 6.26 -18.50 -6.07
C SER A 51 5.96 -17.00 -6.11
N TRP A 52 6.65 -16.22 -6.94
CA TRP A 52 6.42 -14.78 -7.07
C TRP A 52 5.06 -14.47 -7.70
N ASP A 53 4.65 -15.30 -8.66
CA ASP A 53 3.41 -15.27 -9.44
C ASP A 53 2.38 -16.27 -8.92
N HIS A 54 2.51 -16.71 -7.65
CA HIS A 54 1.65 -17.76 -7.10
C HIS A 54 0.14 -17.43 -7.15
N ASN A 55 -0.18 -16.14 -7.19
CA ASN A 55 -1.55 -15.66 -7.31
C ASN A 55 -2.12 -15.88 -8.72
N GLU A 56 -1.29 -15.93 -9.76
CA GLU A 56 -1.73 -16.18 -11.15
C GLU A 56 -2.28 -17.60 -11.36
N PHE A 57 -2.00 -18.55 -10.46
CA PHE A 57 -2.65 -19.86 -10.47
C PHE A 57 -4.14 -19.81 -10.08
N PHE A 58 -4.61 -18.74 -9.43
CA PHE A 58 -6.00 -18.56 -9.07
C PHE A 58 -6.72 -17.71 -10.12
N ALA A 59 -8.03 -17.92 -10.27
CA ALA A 59 -8.85 -17.09 -11.14
C ALA A 59 -8.75 -15.62 -10.70
N GLN A 60 -8.12 -14.81 -11.56
CA GLN A 60 -8.02 -13.37 -11.39
C GLN A 60 -9.30 -12.68 -11.91
N PHE A 61 -9.51 -11.44 -11.49
CA PHE A 61 -10.61 -10.64 -12.03
C PHE A 61 -10.41 -10.42 -13.53
N ALA A 62 -11.46 -10.66 -14.31
CA ALA A 62 -11.51 -10.29 -15.72
C ALA A 62 -11.95 -8.82 -15.87
N GLY A 63 -11.79 -8.28 -17.08
CA GLY A 63 -12.16 -6.90 -17.42
C GLY A 63 -11.00 -5.92 -17.31
N ASP A 64 -11.32 -4.63 -17.43
CA ASP A 64 -10.33 -3.57 -17.55
C ASP A 64 -9.74 -3.16 -16.20
N HIS A 65 -8.45 -2.83 -16.20
CA HIS A 65 -7.85 -2.07 -15.11
C HIS A 65 -8.30 -0.62 -15.23
N THR A 66 -8.75 -0.02 -14.12
CA THR A 66 -9.33 1.33 -14.13
C THR A 66 -8.70 2.22 -13.07
N LEU A 67 -8.62 3.52 -13.40
CA LEU A 67 -8.32 4.56 -12.42
C LEU A 67 -9.63 5.00 -11.75
N LEU A 68 -9.73 4.84 -10.43
CA LEU A 68 -10.86 5.37 -9.67
C LEU A 68 -10.69 6.89 -9.47
N THR A 69 -11.16 7.68 -10.45
CA THR A 69 -10.96 9.15 -10.52
C THR A 69 -11.54 9.92 -9.33
N VAL A 70 -12.58 9.38 -8.68
CA VAL A 70 -13.15 9.93 -7.43
C VAL A 70 -12.30 9.64 -6.18
N GLY A 71 -11.28 8.79 -6.30
CA GLY A 71 -10.40 8.37 -5.23
C GLY A 71 -10.93 7.21 -4.38
N TYR A 72 -10.00 6.38 -3.87
CA TYR A 72 -10.31 5.25 -3.00
C TYR A 72 -10.80 5.67 -1.60
N SER A 73 -10.39 6.85 -1.12
CA SER A 73 -10.86 7.43 0.13
C SER A 73 -12.38 7.49 0.20
N THR A 74 -13.06 7.78 -0.92
CA THR A 74 -14.52 7.82 -0.99
C THR A 74 -15.17 6.48 -0.61
N VAL A 75 -14.56 5.35 -0.98
CA VAL A 75 -15.03 4.01 -0.57
C VAL A 75 -14.80 3.80 0.93
N ILE A 76 -13.65 4.20 1.44
CA ILE A 76 -13.31 4.08 2.87
C ILE A 76 -14.23 4.94 3.73
N ASP A 77 -14.44 6.19 3.35
CA ASP A 77 -15.32 7.13 4.04
C ASP A 77 -16.73 6.54 4.13
N LYS A 78 -17.22 5.96 3.03
CA LYS A 78 -18.55 5.33 2.99
C LYS A 78 -18.64 4.08 3.88
N LEU A 79 -17.60 3.25 3.90
CA LEU A 79 -17.55 2.07 4.76
C LEU A 79 -17.45 2.43 6.25
N ALA A 80 -16.91 3.60 6.59
CA ALA A 80 -16.76 4.07 7.96
C ALA A 80 -18.03 4.70 8.55
N GLU A 81 -19.00 5.08 7.72
CA GLU A 81 -20.25 5.70 8.18
C GLU A 81 -20.98 4.82 9.22
N GLY A 82 -21.27 5.38 10.39
CA GLY A 82 -22.00 4.70 11.46
C GLY A 82 -21.18 3.71 12.29
N LEU A 83 -19.87 3.58 12.05
CA LEU A 83 -18.99 2.75 12.85
C LEU A 83 -18.37 3.52 14.02
N ASP A 84 -18.13 2.84 15.15
CA ASP A 84 -17.34 3.39 16.26
C ASP A 84 -15.85 3.23 15.95
N ILE A 85 -15.23 4.29 15.44
CA ILE A 85 -13.80 4.33 15.10
C ILE A 85 -13.08 5.32 16.01
N ARG A 86 -12.12 4.83 16.77
CA ARG A 86 -11.28 5.60 17.70
C ARG A 86 -9.92 5.85 17.06
N LEU A 87 -9.72 7.09 16.59
CA LEU A 87 -8.46 7.56 16.00
C LEU A 87 -7.45 7.93 17.09
N ASN A 88 -6.15 7.86 16.78
CA ASN A 88 -5.05 8.09 17.73
C ASN A 88 -5.03 7.09 18.90
N PHE A 89 -5.48 5.85 18.68
CA PHE A 89 -5.43 4.76 19.66
C PHE A 89 -4.47 3.64 19.19
N PRO A 90 -3.15 3.89 19.15
CA PRO A 90 -2.20 2.84 18.80
C PRO A 90 -2.20 1.74 19.86
N VAL A 91 -2.53 0.52 19.44
CA VAL A 91 -2.47 -0.68 20.28
C VAL A 91 -1.01 -1.07 20.54
N GLN A 92 -0.66 -1.37 21.78
CA GLN A 92 0.68 -1.82 22.19
C GLN A 92 0.70 -3.31 22.57
N SER A 93 -0.36 -3.81 23.19
CA SER A 93 -0.44 -5.23 23.56
C SER A 93 -1.85 -5.81 23.48
N ILE A 94 -1.90 -7.12 23.25
CA ILE A 94 -3.10 -7.94 23.21
C ILE A 94 -2.86 -9.16 24.10
N ASP A 95 -3.58 -9.24 25.22
CA ASP A 95 -3.58 -10.38 26.14
C ASP A 95 -4.85 -11.22 25.95
N TYR A 96 -4.68 -12.45 25.49
CA TYR A 96 -5.74 -13.43 25.28
C TYR A 96 -5.55 -14.69 26.15
N SER A 97 -4.77 -14.58 27.23
CA SER A 97 -4.56 -15.67 28.20
C SER A 97 -5.79 -15.93 29.09
N GLY A 98 -6.59 -14.89 29.34
CA GLY A 98 -7.82 -14.95 30.13
C GLY A 98 -9.06 -15.39 29.35
N GLU A 99 -10.23 -15.36 30.00
CA GLU A 99 -11.52 -15.65 29.35
C GLU A 99 -11.82 -14.62 28.25
N GLU A 100 -11.77 -13.34 28.60
CA GLU A 100 -11.85 -12.20 27.69
C GLU A 100 -10.45 -11.75 27.25
N VAL A 101 -10.38 -11.12 26.07
CA VAL A 101 -9.17 -10.51 25.51
C VAL A 101 -9.05 -9.08 26.03
N GLN A 102 -7.87 -8.72 26.52
CA GLN A 102 -7.51 -7.35 26.90
C GLN A 102 -6.61 -6.72 25.85
N VAL A 103 -6.98 -5.52 25.39
CA VAL A 103 -6.21 -4.74 24.42
C VAL A 103 -5.75 -3.46 25.10
N THR A 104 -4.44 -3.25 25.20
CA THR A 104 -3.86 -2.07 25.83
C THR A 104 -3.32 -1.13 24.77
N THR A 105 -3.76 0.13 24.79
CA THR A 105 -3.30 1.20 23.90
C THR A 105 -2.15 1.98 24.52
N ALA A 106 -1.45 2.79 23.72
CA ALA A 106 -0.23 3.47 24.14
C ALA A 106 -0.40 4.51 25.24
N ASP A 107 -1.61 5.02 25.43
CA ASP A 107 -2.00 5.90 26.52
C ASP A 107 -2.28 5.15 27.83
N GLY A 108 -2.19 3.82 27.83
CA GLY A 108 -2.48 2.95 28.96
C GLY A 108 -3.96 2.57 29.08
N THR A 109 -4.83 3.00 28.17
CA THR A 109 -6.24 2.58 28.15
C THR A 109 -6.33 1.08 27.87
N VAL A 110 -7.11 0.36 28.68
CA VAL A 110 -7.35 -1.08 28.54
C VAL A 110 -8.79 -1.30 28.08
N TRP A 111 -8.93 -2.06 27.00
CA TRP A 111 -10.21 -2.46 26.43
C TRP A 111 -10.40 -3.96 26.63
N THR A 112 -11.59 -4.37 27.05
CA THR A 112 -11.93 -5.78 27.22
C THR A 112 -12.97 -6.20 26.19
N THR A 113 -12.76 -7.34 25.53
CA THR A 113 -13.62 -7.87 24.47
C THR A 113 -13.53 -9.38 24.38
N GLN A 114 -14.50 -10.03 23.75
CA GLN A 114 -14.46 -11.48 23.52
C GLN A 114 -13.53 -11.87 22.36
N LYS A 115 -13.41 -11.00 21.35
CA LYS A 115 -12.72 -11.27 20.08
C LYS A 115 -11.95 -10.03 19.62
N VAL A 116 -10.80 -10.22 18.99
CA VAL A 116 -9.98 -9.16 18.38
C VAL A 116 -9.65 -9.53 16.94
N LEU A 117 -9.89 -8.60 16.02
CA LEU A 117 -9.44 -8.70 14.63
C LEU A 117 -8.24 -7.78 14.40
N VAL A 118 -7.09 -8.37 14.10
CA VAL A 118 -5.84 -7.65 13.83
C VAL A 118 -5.71 -7.41 12.33
N THR A 119 -5.62 -6.14 11.93
CA THR A 119 -5.48 -5.74 10.52
C THR A 119 -4.26 -4.86 10.27
N ILE A 120 -3.27 -4.89 11.16
CA ILE A 120 -2.06 -4.08 11.04
C ILE A 120 -1.19 -4.55 9.85
N PRO A 121 -0.40 -3.66 9.23
CA PRO A 121 0.48 -4.03 8.12
C PRO A 121 1.51 -5.11 8.48
N LEU A 122 1.87 -5.94 7.50
CA LEU A 122 2.86 -7.01 7.66
C LEU A 122 4.18 -6.51 8.28
N ALA A 123 4.66 -5.34 7.87
CA ALA A 123 5.89 -4.75 8.40
C ALA A 123 5.82 -4.48 9.92
N LEU A 124 4.64 -4.15 10.45
CA LEU A 124 4.45 -3.95 11.89
C LEU A 124 4.41 -5.29 12.65
N LEU A 125 3.84 -6.33 12.04
CA LEU A 125 3.91 -7.70 12.58
C LEU A 125 5.37 -8.19 12.62
N GLN A 126 6.14 -7.97 11.55
CA GLN A 126 7.56 -8.33 11.48
C GLN A 126 8.43 -7.62 12.54
N LYS A 127 8.04 -6.39 12.92
CA LYS A 127 8.74 -5.60 13.94
C LYS A 127 8.23 -5.85 15.36
N ASN A 128 7.29 -6.77 15.55
CA ASN A 128 6.63 -7.02 16.84
C ASN A 128 6.09 -5.73 17.47
N ALA A 129 5.45 -4.87 16.65
CA ALA A 129 4.92 -3.58 17.12
C ALA A 129 3.80 -3.72 18.16
N ILE A 130 3.12 -4.88 18.17
CA ILE A 130 2.14 -5.27 19.18
C ILE A 130 2.68 -6.50 19.91
N GLN A 131 2.66 -6.46 21.24
CA GLN A 131 3.00 -7.59 22.09
C GLN A 131 1.77 -8.50 22.25
N PHE A 132 1.94 -9.81 22.00
CA PHE A 132 0.89 -10.80 22.18
C PHE A 132 1.19 -11.64 23.43
N ASN A 133 0.19 -11.80 24.31
CA ASN A 133 0.27 -12.70 25.47
C ASN A 133 -0.90 -13.70 25.47
N PRO A 134 -0.65 -15.02 25.36
CA PRO A 134 0.63 -15.67 25.05
C PRO A 134 1.23 -15.22 23.71
N PRO A 135 2.52 -15.48 23.43
CA PRO A 135 3.13 -15.14 22.15
C PRO A 135 2.50 -15.87 20.96
N LEU A 136 2.65 -15.29 19.76
CA LEU A 136 2.28 -15.96 18.51
C LEU A 136 3.10 -17.25 18.31
N SER A 137 2.49 -18.27 17.69
CA SER A 137 3.18 -19.54 17.43
C SER A 137 4.39 -19.36 16.50
N GLU A 138 5.41 -20.21 16.67
CA GLU A 138 6.59 -20.22 15.78
C GLU A 138 6.20 -20.38 14.31
N LYS A 139 5.16 -21.18 14.02
CA LYS A 139 4.59 -21.35 12.68
C LYS A 139 4.12 -20.00 12.10
N LYS A 140 3.36 -19.21 12.87
CA LYS A 140 2.85 -17.91 12.43
C LYS A 140 3.98 -16.88 12.30
N ILE A 141 4.92 -16.85 13.25
CA ILE A 141 6.11 -15.97 13.18
C ILE A 141 6.96 -16.28 11.95
N LYS A 142 7.18 -17.57 11.63
CA LYS A 142 7.91 -17.99 10.43
C LYS A 142 7.19 -17.56 9.15
N ALA A 143 5.87 -17.67 9.09
CA ALA A 143 5.07 -17.21 7.95
C ALA A 143 5.13 -15.67 7.77
N ILE A 144 5.01 -14.91 8.87
CA ILE A 144 5.16 -13.45 8.87
C ILE A 144 6.53 -13.03 8.28
N ASN A 145 7.59 -13.74 8.66
CA ASN A 145 8.96 -13.41 8.24
C ASN A 145 9.38 -14.00 6.88
N SER A 146 8.62 -14.97 6.35
CA SER A 146 8.84 -15.53 5.00
C SER A 146 8.18 -14.70 3.90
N LEU A 147 7.23 -13.82 4.24
CA LEU A 147 6.77 -12.76 3.35
C LEU A 147 7.66 -11.52 3.45
N GLY A 148 7.73 -10.76 2.36
CA GLY A 148 8.47 -9.51 2.25
C GLY A 148 7.56 -8.31 2.37
N ALA A 149 8.06 -7.24 2.98
CA ALA A 149 7.41 -5.94 3.04
C ALA A 149 7.98 -5.05 1.93
N GLY A 150 7.33 -5.05 0.76
CA GLY A 150 7.75 -4.25 -0.38
C GLY A 150 7.49 -2.77 -0.15
N VAL A 151 8.33 -1.91 -0.74
CA VAL A 151 8.19 -0.46 -0.68
C VAL A 151 8.31 0.11 -2.09
N ILE A 152 7.42 1.04 -2.41
CA ILE A 152 7.52 1.99 -3.51
C ILE A 152 7.22 3.37 -2.95
N GLU A 153 7.53 4.42 -3.70
CA GLU A 153 7.08 5.78 -3.41
C GLU A 153 6.46 6.40 -4.67
N LYS A 154 5.59 7.38 -4.51
CA LYS A 154 4.99 8.15 -5.60
C LYS A 154 5.45 9.60 -5.52
N ILE A 155 5.53 10.23 -6.69
CA ILE A 155 5.58 11.68 -6.84
C ILE A 155 4.41 12.10 -7.73
N ALA A 156 3.67 13.13 -7.32
CA ALA A 156 2.66 13.76 -8.17
C ALA A 156 3.02 15.22 -8.40
N LEU A 157 2.83 15.70 -9.62
CA LEU A 157 3.23 17.02 -10.08
C LEU A 157 2.07 17.66 -10.83
N GLN A 158 1.68 18.86 -10.41
CA GLN A 158 0.75 19.72 -11.13
C GLN A 158 1.52 20.76 -11.92
N PHE A 159 1.20 20.90 -13.20
CA PHE A 159 1.81 21.89 -14.10
C PHE A 159 0.83 23.00 -14.46
N PRO A 160 1.31 24.14 -15.01
CA PRO A 160 0.45 25.19 -15.54
C PRO A 160 -0.38 24.77 -16.76
N TYR A 161 0.16 23.90 -17.61
CA TYR A 161 -0.48 23.36 -18.81
C TYR A 161 0.03 21.95 -19.14
N ARG A 162 -0.72 21.22 -19.98
CA ARG A 162 -0.44 19.84 -20.40
C ARG A 162 0.61 19.81 -21.50
N PHE A 163 1.88 19.94 -21.11
CA PHE A 163 2.98 19.99 -22.09
C PHE A 163 3.17 18.67 -22.87
N TRP A 164 2.67 17.54 -22.35
CA TRP A 164 2.90 16.22 -22.93
C TRP A 164 1.95 15.82 -24.06
N ASP A 165 0.83 16.54 -24.23
CA ASP A 165 -0.27 16.13 -25.13
C ASP A 165 0.18 15.88 -26.57
N SER A 166 1.08 16.71 -27.10
CA SER A 166 1.60 16.61 -28.48
C SER A 166 2.30 15.28 -28.76
N LYS A 167 3.02 14.75 -27.76
CA LYS A 167 3.83 13.54 -27.87
C LYS A 167 3.06 12.29 -27.50
N ILE A 168 2.27 12.33 -26.42
CA ILE A 168 1.60 11.12 -25.90
C ILE A 168 0.22 10.89 -26.53
N GLN A 169 -0.33 11.89 -27.23
CA GLN A 169 -1.52 11.77 -28.08
C GLN A 169 -2.73 11.10 -27.39
N GLY A 170 -2.98 11.45 -26.12
CA GLY A 170 -4.10 10.94 -25.34
C GLY A 170 -3.87 9.59 -24.66
N ALA A 171 -2.63 9.07 -24.65
CA ALA A 171 -2.30 7.91 -23.82
C ALA A 171 -2.42 8.22 -22.32
N ASP A 172 -2.99 7.30 -21.55
CA ASP A 172 -3.16 7.45 -20.09
C ASP A 172 -1.84 7.43 -19.31
N PHE A 173 -0.76 6.95 -19.93
CA PHE A 173 0.58 6.91 -19.35
C PHE A 173 1.66 6.79 -20.41
N PHE A 174 2.89 7.12 -20.04
CA PHE A 174 4.09 6.93 -20.88
C PHE A 174 5.28 6.43 -20.07
N GLY A 175 6.14 5.66 -20.73
CA GLY A 175 7.34 5.07 -20.12
C GLY A 175 8.57 5.96 -20.20
N HIS A 176 9.50 5.72 -19.28
CA HIS A 176 10.86 6.27 -19.29
C HIS A 176 11.84 5.11 -19.33
N VAL A 177 12.64 5.03 -20.39
CA VAL A 177 13.73 4.07 -20.48
C VAL A 177 14.93 4.63 -19.70
N PRO A 178 15.35 3.98 -18.60
CA PRO A 178 16.41 4.48 -17.75
C PRO A 178 17.76 4.42 -18.49
N PRO A 179 18.70 5.34 -18.21
CA PRO A 179 20.01 5.36 -18.87
C PRO A 179 20.90 4.16 -18.49
N ASN A 180 20.65 3.52 -17.35
CA ASN A 180 21.39 2.35 -16.86
C ASN A 180 20.58 1.56 -15.83
N SER A 181 21.06 0.38 -15.48
CA SER A 181 20.39 -0.55 -14.56
C SER A 181 20.23 -0.02 -13.14
N SER A 182 21.14 0.82 -12.64
CA SER A 182 21.03 1.37 -11.27
C SER A 182 19.96 2.44 -11.14
N GLN A 183 19.54 3.07 -12.25
CA GLN A 183 18.49 4.08 -12.28
C GLN A 183 17.12 3.53 -12.73
N ARG A 184 17.00 2.22 -12.96
CA ARG A 184 15.77 1.59 -13.49
C ARG A 184 14.51 1.80 -12.65
N GLY A 185 14.68 2.07 -11.37
CA GLY A 185 13.61 2.32 -10.43
C GLY A 185 13.17 3.78 -10.33
N LEU A 186 13.88 4.71 -10.97
CA LEU A 186 13.57 6.14 -10.92
C LEU A 186 12.60 6.52 -12.04
N PHE A 187 11.35 6.77 -11.67
CA PHE A 187 10.33 7.36 -12.52
C PHE A 187 10.13 6.61 -13.84
N SER A 188 9.98 5.28 -13.77
CA SER A 188 9.92 4.40 -14.96
C SER A 188 8.65 4.57 -15.79
N VAL A 189 7.56 5.03 -15.17
CA VAL A 189 6.26 5.30 -15.80
C VAL A 189 5.71 6.61 -15.25
N PHE A 190 5.16 7.43 -16.13
CA PHE A 190 4.39 8.63 -15.80
C PHE A 190 2.93 8.40 -16.20
N TYR A 191 2.04 8.51 -15.23
CA TYR A 191 0.60 8.38 -15.39
C TYR A 191 -0.01 9.78 -15.52
N ASP A 192 -0.87 9.95 -16.52
CA ASP A 192 -1.76 11.09 -16.59
C ASP A 192 -2.93 10.87 -15.64
N MET A 193 -3.10 11.79 -14.69
CA MET A 193 -4.10 11.64 -13.64
C MET A 193 -5.45 12.24 -14.02
N ASP A 194 -5.56 12.88 -15.20
CA ASP A 194 -6.82 13.45 -15.68
C ASP A 194 -7.19 12.92 -17.08
N PRO A 195 -7.98 11.83 -17.14
CA PRO A 195 -8.47 11.27 -18.41
C PRO A 195 -9.31 12.26 -19.25
N GLU A 196 -9.88 13.31 -18.64
CA GLU A 196 -10.65 14.31 -19.36
C GLU A 196 -9.78 15.37 -20.05
N GLY A 197 -8.47 15.38 -19.78
CA GLY A 197 -7.51 16.32 -20.39
C GLY A 197 -7.70 17.78 -19.96
N LYS A 198 -8.38 18.05 -18.84
CA LYS A 198 -8.71 19.41 -18.37
C LYS A 198 -7.64 19.98 -17.44
N GLN A 199 -6.95 19.09 -16.72
CA GLN A 199 -5.93 19.39 -15.74
C GLN A 199 -4.61 18.75 -16.17
N SER A 200 -3.52 19.36 -15.71
CA SER A 200 -2.15 18.99 -16.04
C SER A 200 -1.48 18.38 -14.82
N ILE A 201 -1.79 17.12 -14.53
CA ILE A 201 -1.24 16.40 -13.38
C ILE A 201 -0.62 15.07 -13.83
N LEU A 202 0.67 14.92 -13.57
CA LEU A 202 1.38 13.65 -13.74
C LEU A 202 1.65 13.01 -12.38
N MET A 203 1.61 11.69 -12.34
CA MET A 203 2.11 10.89 -11.22
C MET A 203 3.16 9.92 -11.72
N SER A 204 4.22 9.72 -10.95
CA SER A 204 5.23 8.71 -11.25
C SER A 204 5.60 7.92 -10.00
N VAL A 205 6.23 6.77 -10.22
CA VAL A 205 6.62 5.83 -9.17
C VAL A 205 8.13 5.73 -9.05
N VAL A 206 8.60 5.59 -7.81
CA VAL A 206 9.97 5.21 -7.47
C VAL A 206 9.93 3.83 -6.85
N THR A 207 10.71 2.91 -7.41
CA THR A 207 10.59 1.47 -7.17
C THR A 207 11.96 0.84 -7.08
N GLY A 208 12.08 -0.39 -6.59
CA GLY A 208 13.39 -1.03 -6.56
C GLY A 208 14.40 -0.29 -5.67
N ASP A 209 15.68 -0.50 -5.97
CA ASP A 209 16.80 0.09 -5.19
C ASP A 209 16.76 1.62 -5.16
N ALA A 210 16.09 2.23 -6.14
CA ALA A 210 15.89 3.67 -6.22
C ALA A 210 15.11 4.24 -5.02
N VAL A 211 14.26 3.44 -4.37
CA VAL A 211 13.57 3.85 -3.13
C VAL A 211 14.59 4.16 -2.03
N THR A 212 15.67 3.37 -1.94
CA THR A 212 16.77 3.60 -1.00
C THR A 212 17.53 4.88 -1.37
N THR A 213 17.74 5.14 -2.66
CA THR A 213 18.41 6.36 -3.15
C THR A 213 17.64 7.62 -2.75
N ILE A 214 16.30 7.62 -2.85
CA ILE A 214 15.49 8.80 -2.50
C ILE A 214 15.22 8.94 -1.00
N LYS A 215 15.47 7.90 -0.19
CA LYS A 215 15.13 7.86 1.25
C LYS A 215 15.74 9.02 2.05
N ASN A 216 16.96 9.43 1.70
CA ASN A 216 17.71 10.48 2.39
C ASN A 216 17.60 11.85 1.69
N LEU A 217 16.89 11.92 0.57
CA LEU A 217 16.65 13.17 -0.15
C LEU A 217 15.42 13.87 0.42
N ASP A 218 15.45 15.20 0.47
CA ASP A 218 14.25 16.00 0.69
C ASP A 218 13.33 15.99 -0.54
N ASP A 219 12.10 16.47 -0.38
CA ASP A 219 11.10 16.41 -1.45
C ASP A 219 11.47 17.29 -2.66
N LYS A 220 12.22 18.40 -2.46
CA LYS A 220 12.69 19.26 -3.56
C LYS A 220 13.79 18.58 -4.36
N GLN A 221 14.67 17.82 -3.71
CA GLN A 221 15.70 17.04 -4.39
C GLN A 221 15.09 15.92 -5.22
N VAL A 222 14.07 15.23 -4.71
CA VAL A 222 13.33 14.21 -5.49
C VAL A 222 12.60 14.86 -6.67
N LEU A 223 11.96 16.01 -6.43
CA LEU A 223 11.33 16.82 -7.49
C LEU A 223 12.35 17.17 -8.59
N GLN A 224 13.54 17.66 -8.22
CA GLN A 224 14.57 18.04 -9.18
C GLN A 224 15.00 16.85 -10.04
N GLN A 225 15.16 15.66 -9.46
CA GLN A 225 15.48 14.45 -10.23
C GLN A 225 14.35 14.08 -11.21
N CYS A 226 13.09 14.17 -10.76
CA CYS A 226 11.93 13.90 -11.61
C CYS A 226 11.83 14.91 -12.77
N MET A 227 12.07 16.19 -12.51
CA MET A 227 12.06 17.25 -13.52
C MET A 227 13.20 17.10 -14.52
N THR A 228 14.37 16.63 -14.10
CA THR A 228 15.46 16.28 -15.04
C THR A 228 15.00 15.21 -16.01
N VAL A 229 14.35 14.14 -15.53
CA VAL A 229 13.81 13.07 -16.40
C VAL A 229 12.76 13.62 -17.37
N LEU A 230 11.81 14.42 -16.89
CA LEU A 230 10.78 15.01 -17.76
C LEU A 230 11.37 15.95 -18.82
N ARG A 231 12.37 16.77 -18.46
CA ARG A 231 13.05 17.66 -19.42
C ARG A 231 13.86 16.90 -20.47
N GLU A 232 14.46 15.78 -20.12
CA GLU A 232 15.12 14.89 -21.08
C GLU A 232 14.12 14.20 -22.02
N LEU A 233 13.00 13.72 -21.47
CA LEU A 233 11.94 13.07 -22.26
C LEU A 233 11.27 14.02 -23.25
N PHE A 234 11.18 15.30 -22.94
CA PHE A 234 10.53 16.33 -23.76
C PHE A 234 11.51 17.43 -24.19
N LYS A 235 12.76 17.07 -24.47
CA LYS A 235 13.87 18.00 -24.79
C LYS A 235 13.63 18.93 -25.98
N GLU A 236 12.71 18.57 -26.88
CA GLU A 236 12.34 19.39 -28.03
C GLU A 236 11.44 20.59 -27.68
N GLN A 237 10.99 20.69 -26.43
CA GLN A 237 10.08 21.74 -25.97
C GLN A 237 10.40 22.17 -24.54
N GLU A 238 9.85 23.30 -24.14
CA GLU A 238 9.94 23.75 -22.76
C GLU A 238 8.99 22.93 -21.86
N VAL A 239 9.55 22.39 -20.76
CA VAL A 239 8.79 21.74 -19.70
C VAL A 239 8.70 22.73 -18.52
N PRO A 240 7.49 23.23 -18.20
CA PRO A 240 7.31 24.23 -17.15
C PRO A 240 7.60 23.63 -15.77
N ASP A 241 7.95 24.50 -14.81
CA ASP A 241 8.04 24.09 -13.41
C ASP A 241 6.65 23.72 -12.85
N PRO A 242 6.56 22.72 -11.96
CA PRO A 242 5.29 22.35 -11.34
C PRO A 242 4.85 23.42 -10.34
N VAL A 243 3.55 23.75 -10.36
CA VAL A 243 2.93 24.69 -9.41
C VAL A 243 2.63 24.05 -8.06
N LYS A 244 2.61 22.71 -8.02
CA LYS A 244 2.33 21.92 -6.83
C LYS A 244 2.86 20.51 -7.00
N PHE A 245 3.32 19.90 -5.91
CA PHE A 245 3.73 18.50 -5.91
C PHE A 245 3.63 17.89 -4.52
N PHE A 246 3.67 16.55 -4.47
CA PHE A 246 3.99 15.81 -3.25
C PHE A 246 4.90 14.63 -3.56
N VAL A 247 5.64 14.17 -2.56
CA VAL A 247 6.38 12.90 -2.58
C VAL A 247 5.88 12.05 -1.41
N THR A 248 5.56 10.77 -1.65
CA THR A 248 5.17 9.85 -0.57
C THR A 248 6.40 9.34 0.17
N ARG A 249 6.21 8.95 1.44
CA ARG A 249 7.26 8.39 2.30
C ARG A 249 6.74 7.20 3.10
N TRP A 250 6.19 6.18 2.44
CA TRP A 250 5.65 4.97 3.09
C TRP A 250 6.65 4.27 3.99
N SER A 251 7.91 4.26 3.56
CA SER A 251 9.03 3.73 4.34
C SER A 251 9.26 4.42 5.69
N LYS A 252 8.80 5.67 5.85
CA LYS A 252 8.95 6.47 7.07
C LYS A 252 7.67 6.60 7.90
N ASP A 253 6.52 6.17 7.37
CA ASP A 253 5.26 6.21 8.11
C ASP A 253 5.28 5.16 9.24
N PRO A 254 5.23 5.57 10.53
CA PRO A 254 5.43 4.67 11.65
C PRO A 254 4.36 3.58 11.75
N TRP A 255 3.18 3.81 11.16
CA TRP A 255 2.05 2.90 11.22
C TRP A 255 1.93 2.00 10.00
N LEU A 256 2.83 2.14 9.01
CA LEU A 256 2.78 1.41 7.76
C LEU A 256 4.09 0.74 7.41
N GLN A 257 5.14 1.54 7.18
CA GLN A 257 6.51 1.07 6.91
C GLN A 257 6.64 0.13 5.69
N MET A 258 5.62 0.07 4.83
CA MET A 258 5.55 -0.74 3.62
C MET A 258 4.50 -0.19 2.65
N ALA A 259 4.60 -0.61 1.38
CA ALA A 259 3.57 -0.44 0.38
C ALA A 259 2.67 -1.69 0.31
N TYR A 260 3.21 -2.86 -0.04
CA TYR A 260 2.46 -4.12 -0.17
C TYR A 260 3.37 -5.34 -0.01
N SER A 261 2.81 -6.49 0.36
CA SER A 261 3.61 -7.70 0.60
C SER A 261 4.09 -8.38 -0.70
N PHE A 262 5.10 -9.23 -0.60
CA PHE A 262 5.49 -10.14 -1.67
C PHE A 262 6.02 -11.46 -1.09
N VAL A 263 6.13 -12.51 -1.91
CA VAL A 263 6.72 -13.78 -1.45
C VAL A 263 8.23 -13.71 -1.58
N LYS A 264 8.97 -13.73 -0.46
CA LYS A 264 10.44 -13.72 -0.49
C LYS A 264 11.01 -15.03 -1.03
N THR A 265 12.27 -15.00 -1.45
CA THR A 265 13.08 -16.19 -1.75
C THR A 265 13.01 -17.18 -0.58
N GLY A 266 12.66 -18.43 -0.90
CA GLY A 266 12.43 -19.49 0.09
C GLY A 266 11.04 -19.48 0.74
N GLY A 267 10.20 -18.48 0.44
CA GLY A 267 8.80 -18.40 0.85
C GLY A 267 7.84 -19.05 -0.15
N SER A 268 6.57 -19.14 0.25
CA SER A 268 5.45 -19.69 -0.53
C SER A 268 4.18 -18.89 -0.25
N GLY A 269 3.22 -18.92 -1.18
CA GLY A 269 1.90 -18.34 -1.00
C GLY A 269 1.11 -18.91 0.20
N GLU A 270 1.48 -20.10 0.70
CA GLU A 270 0.91 -20.69 1.92
C GLU A 270 1.11 -19.79 3.15
N ALA A 271 2.13 -18.94 3.17
CA ALA A 271 2.35 -18.02 4.27
C ALA A 271 1.16 -17.07 4.48
N TYR A 272 0.48 -16.64 3.41
CA TYR A 272 -0.74 -15.82 3.51
C TYR A 272 -1.86 -16.55 4.26
N ASP A 273 -2.04 -17.85 3.98
CA ASP A 273 -3.06 -18.68 4.64
C ASP A 273 -2.71 -18.89 6.13
N ILE A 274 -1.43 -19.15 6.43
CA ILE A 274 -0.95 -19.33 7.82
C ILE A 274 -1.11 -18.04 8.64
N ILE A 275 -0.87 -16.87 8.03
CA ILE A 275 -1.10 -15.60 8.71
C ILE A 275 -2.60 -15.41 9.00
N ALA A 276 -3.49 -15.84 8.09
CA ALA A 276 -4.94 -15.77 8.23
C ALA A 276 -5.56 -16.77 9.23
N GLU A 277 -4.80 -17.76 9.72
CA GLU A 277 -5.26 -18.67 10.78
C GLU A 277 -5.62 -17.89 12.06
N ASP A 278 -6.80 -18.12 12.63
CA ASP A 278 -7.15 -17.54 13.92
C ASP A 278 -6.42 -18.24 15.07
N ILE A 279 -6.45 -17.63 16.25
CA ILE A 279 -5.86 -18.18 17.47
C ILE A 279 -6.98 -18.40 18.47
N GLN A 280 -7.28 -19.67 18.73
CA GLN A 280 -8.24 -20.13 19.74
C GLN A 280 -9.64 -19.52 19.57
N GLY A 281 -10.01 -19.15 18.34
CA GLY A 281 -11.24 -18.42 18.05
C GLY A 281 -11.33 -17.05 18.74
N LYS A 282 -10.24 -16.48 19.26
CA LYS A 282 -10.21 -15.18 19.96
C LYS A 282 -9.51 -14.10 19.15
N ILE A 283 -8.38 -14.43 18.54
CA ILE A 283 -7.59 -13.48 17.75
C ILE A 283 -7.67 -13.88 16.28
N PHE A 284 -8.12 -12.95 15.44
CA PHE A 284 -8.28 -13.12 14.00
C PHE A 284 -7.34 -12.18 13.25
N PHE A 285 -7.04 -12.51 12.00
CA PHE A 285 -6.11 -11.73 11.17
C PHE A 285 -6.72 -11.46 9.80
N ALA A 286 -6.78 -10.18 9.43
CA ALA A 286 -7.15 -9.72 8.10
C ALA A 286 -6.15 -8.70 7.55
N GLY A 287 -6.37 -8.27 6.32
CA GLY A 287 -5.49 -7.40 5.55
C GLY A 287 -4.94 -8.10 4.32
N GLU A 288 -4.35 -7.31 3.40
CA GLU A 288 -3.83 -7.82 2.13
C GLU A 288 -2.79 -8.95 2.31
N ALA A 289 -1.99 -8.90 3.39
CA ALA A 289 -1.02 -9.94 3.74
C ALA A 289 -1.64 -11.22 4.33
N THR A 290 -2.96 -11.38 4.23
CA THR A 290 -3.71 -12.57 4.69
C THR A 290 -4.58 -13.17 3.58
N ASN A 291 -4.50 -12.65 2.35
CA ASN A 291 -5.29 -13.12 1.22
C ASN A 291 -4.36 -13.72 0.16
N ARG A 292 -4.30 -15.04 0.06
CA ARG A 292 -3.42 -15.74 -0.89
C ARG A 292 -3.79 -15.52 -2.35
N HIS A 293 -5.08 -15.34 -2.65
CA HIS A 293 -5.55 -15.23 -4.04
C HIS A 293 -5.35 -13.83 -4.59
N PHE A 294 -5.54 -12.81 -3.74
CA PHE A 294 -5.49 -11.40 -4.10
C PHE A 294 -4.60 -10.60 -3.14
N PRO A 295 -3.34 -10.99 -2.89
CA PRO A 295 -2.44 -10.23 -2.03
C PRO A 295 -2.20 -8.82 -2.60
N GLN A 296 -1.58 -7.92 -1.84
CA GLN A 296 -1.21 -6.55 -2.25
C GLN A 296 -2.39 -5.57 -2.43
N THR A 297 -3.51 -6.04 -2.96
CA THR A 297 -4.60 -5.21 -3.46
C THR A 297 -5.55 -4.71 -2.35
N VAL A 298 -6.20 -3.57 -2.59
CA VAL A 298 -7.31 -3.09 -1.76
C VAL A 298 -8.45 -4.12 -1.75
N THR A 299 -8.74 -4.74 -2.90
CA THR A 299 -9.74 -5.80 -3.03
C THR A 299 -9.43 -6.99 -2.12
N GLY A 300 -8.18 -7.46 -2.10
CA GLY A 300 -7.76 -8.54 -1.20
C GLY A 300 -7.91 -8.20 0.27
N ALA A 301 -7.54 -6.97 0.65
CA ALA A 301 -7.76 -6.47 2.00
C ALA A 301 -9.26 -6.45 2.35
N TYR A 302 -10.12 -5.94 1.47
CA TYR A 302 -11.58 -5.94 1.66
C TYR A 302 -12.13 -7.36 1.82
N LEU A 303 -11.80 -8.27 0.89
CA LEU A 303 -12.24 -9.66 0.93
C LEU A 303 -11.76 -10.39 2.19
N SER A 304 -10.55 -10.09 2.67
CA SER A 304 -10.06 -10.66 3.93
C SER A 304 -10.84 -10.16 5.14
N GLY A 305 -11.29 -8.90 5.14
CA GLY A 305 -12.15 -8.36 6.19
C GLY A 305 -13.52 -9.05 6.22
N VAL A 306 -14.14 -9.25 5.05
CA VAL A 306 -15.40 -9.99 4.91
C VAL A 306 -15.24 -11.44 5.39
N ARG A 307 -14.14 -12.10 5.01
CA ARG A 307 -13.81 -13.47 5.46
C ARG A 307 -13.74 -13.57 6.98
N GLU A 308 -13.01 -12.68 7.64
CA GLU A 308 -12.89 -12.73 9.11
C GLU A 308 -14.19 -12.31 9.80
N ALA A 309 -14.95 -11.35 9.25
CA ALA A 309 -16.28 -11.02 9.78
C ALA A 309 -17.22 -12.25 9.77
N SER A 310 -17.21 -13.03 8.68
CA SER A 310 -17.97 -14.28 8.60
C SER A 310 -17.52 -15.32 9.62
N LYS A 311 -16.21 -15.47 9.85
CA LYS A 311 -15.68 -16.42 10.84
C LYS A 311 -16.05 -16.00 12.27
N ILE A 312 -15.94 -14.71 12.58
CA ILE A 312 -16.25 -14.16 13.89
C ILE A 312 -17.75 -14.29 14.21
N ALA A 313 -18.62 -14.12 13.21
CA ALA A 313 -20.07 -14.20 13.39
C ALA A 313 -20.64 -15.63 13.39
N ALA A 314 -19.84 -16.64 13.05
CA ALA A 314 -20.32 -18.01 12.88
C ALA A 314 -20.69 -18.71 14.20
N PHE A 315 -20.20 -18.23 15.35
CA PHE A 315 -20.43 -18.75 16.70
C PHE A 315 -20.20 -17.63 17.74
#